data_AF-A0A2V9NWH5-F1
#
_entry.id   AF-A0A2V9NWH5-F1
#
_cell.length_a   1.000
_cell.length_b   1.000
_cell.length_c   1.000
_cell.angle_alpha   90.00
_cell.angle_beta   90.00
_cell.angle_gamma   90.00
#
_symmetry.space_group_name_H-M   'P 1'
#
loop_
_entity.id
_entity.type
_entity.pdbx_description
1 polymer ?
#
loop_
_entity_poly.entity_id
_entity_poly.type
_entity_poly.pdbx_seq_one_letter_code
_entity_poly.pdbx_strand_id
1 'polypeptide(L)'
;VGTTGHVGTGAPTRPVERSSTMKNSGATAICGKVEAELAEMSDADAAEFLSSYGLQESGLTRLIRTTYALLGLISFFTIGEDECRAWTIPVNTRAVQAAGAIHSDLEKHFIRAETIRWEQLLEAGSEANARVKGILRLEGKDYIVQDGDVLHIRHSG
;
A
#
# COMPACT_ATOMS: atom_id res chain seq x y z
N VAL A 1 -28.54 -41.92 21.73
CA VAL A 1 -27.21 -42.48 21.40
C VAL A 1 -26.95 -42.08 19.95
N GLY A 2 -26.27 -40.98 19.60
CA GLY A 2 -25.07 -40.41 20.19
C GLY A 2 -23.91 -40.69 19.23
N THR A 3 -23.96 -40.19 17.99
CA THR A 3 -22.86 -40.34 17.02
C THR A 3 -22.09 -39.03 17.02
N THR A 4 -20.97 -39.04 17.72
CA THR A 4 -20.02 -37.94 17.85
C THR A 4 -19.38 -37.63 16.49
N GLY A 5 -19.59 -36.40 16.01
CA GLY A 5 -18.80 -35.82 14.94
C GLY A 5 -17.37 -35.61 15.42
N HIS A 6 -16.41 -36.25 14.78
CA HIS A 6 -15.00 -36.01 15.01
C HIS A 6 -14.64 -34.68 14.33
N VAL A 7 -14.67 -33.59 15.10
CA VAL A 7 -14.10 -32.31 14.68
C VAL A 7 -12.59 -32.50 14.62
N GLY A 8 -12.08 -32.72 13.41
CA GLY A 8 -10.65 -32.74 13.15
C GLY A 8 -10.04 -31.42 13.60
N THR A 9 -9.26 -31.49 14.68
CA THR A 9 -8.46 -30.38 15.18
C THR A 9 -7.46 -30.03 14.08
N GLY A 10 -7.63 -28.87 13.44
CA GLY A 10 -6.70 -28.39 12.42
C GLY A 10 -5.30 -28.35 13.02
N ALA A 11 -4.41 -29.21 12.51
CA ALA A 11 -3.02 -29.22 12.91
C ALA A 11 -2.43 -27.81 12.76
N PRO A 12 -1.54 -27.37 13.66
CA PRO A 12 -0.85 -26.10 13.50
C PRO A 12 -0.12 -26.13 12.15
N THR A 13 -0.58 -25.31 11.21
CA THR A 13 0.06 -25.16 9.91
C THR A 13 1.47 -24.66 10.18
N ARG A 14 2.48 -25.47 9.82
CA ARG A 14 3.89 -25.02 9.85
C ARG A 14 3.97 -23.68 9.11
N PRO A 15 4.80 -22.71 9.55
CA PRO A 15 4.95 -21.46 8.83
C PRO A 15 5.28 -21.76 7.37
N VAL A 16 4.40 -21.35 6.45
CA VAL A 16 4.65 -21.43 4.99
C VAL A 16 5.60 -20.29 4.58
N GLU A 17 6.52 -19.91 5.45
CA GLU A 17 7.70 -19.13 5.11
C GLU A 17 8.78 -20.07 4.57
N ARG A 18 8.42 -20.91 3.60
CA ARG A 18 9.46 -21.50 2.74
C ARG A 18 9.82 -20.43 1.74
N SER A 19 11.02 -19.84 1.93
CA SER A 19 11.75 -19.13 0.88
C SER A 19 11.57 -19.90 -0.43
N SER A 20 10.93 -19.26 -1.40
CA SER A 20 10.76 -19.83 -2.73
C SER A 20 12.16 -20.08 -3.32
N THR A 21 12.46 -21.32 -3.68
CA THR A 21 13.74 -21.66 -4.34
C THR A 21 13.76 -21.23 -5.81
N MET A 22 12.65 -20.66 -6.30
CA MET A 22 12.49 -20.17 -7.65
C MET A 22 12.80 -18.68 -7.72
N LYS A 23 13.55 -18.28 -8.75
CA LYS A 23 13.83 -16.85 -9.00
C LYS A 23 12.51 -16.13 -9.24
N ASN A 24 12.37 -14.95 -8.63
CA ASN A 24 11.19 -14.08 -8.75
C ASN A 24 9.89 -14.75 -8.28
N SER A 25 9.85 -15.23 -7.04
CA SER A 25 8.67 -15.88 -6.45
C SER A 25 8.45 -15.41 -5.01
N GLY A 26 7.21 -15.13 -4.63
CA GLY A 26 6.80 -14.84 -3.25
C GLY A 26 5.92 -15.95 -2.68
N ALA A 27 5.88 -16.11 -1.36
CA ALA A 27 5.01 -17.06 -0.68
C ALA A 27 4.40 -16.42 0.57
N THR A 28 3.10 -16.66 0.79
CA THR A 28 2.39 -16.25 2.01
C THR A 28 1.34 -17.30 2.37
N ALA A 29 1.12 -17.50 3.67
CA ALA A 29 0.03 -18.35 4.15
C ALA A 29 -1.26 -17.53 4.30
N ILE A 30 -2.37 -18.12 3.85
CA ILE A 30 -3.72 -17.57 3.99
C ILE A 30 -4.70 -18.68 4.38
N CYS A 31 -5.63 -18.39 5.28
CA CYS A 31 -6.69 -19.31 5.69
C CYS A 31 -8.03 -18.78 5.16
N GLY A 32 -8.53 -19.36 4.06
CA GLY A 32 -9.73 -18.85 3.40
C GLY A 32 -10.97 -18.75 4.31
N LYS A 33 -11.11 -19.65 5.29
CA LYS A 33 -12.20 -19.59 6.27
C LYS A 33 -12.09 -18.36 7.18
N VAL A 34 -10.90 -18.10 7.70
CA VAL A 34 -10.64 -16.91 8.54
C VAL A 34 -10.89 -15.64 7.74
N GLU A 35 -10.43 -15.55 6.49
CA GLU A 35 -10.67 -14.36 5.66
C GLU A 35 -12.14 -14.14 5.32
N ALA A 36 -12.92 -15.20 5.13
CA ALA A 36 -14.36 -15.09 4.89
C ALA A 36 -15.11 -14.57 6.11
N GLU A 37 -14.76 -15.04 7.31
CA GLU A 37 -15.34 -14.54 8.56
C GLU A 37 -14.97 -13.06 8.79
N LEU A 38 -13.70 -12.70 8.55
CA LEU A 38 -13.23 -11.31 8.65
C LEU A 38 -13.97 -10.35 7.70
N ALA A 39 -14.34 -10.80 6.50
CA ALA A 39 -15.03 -9.97 5.51
C ALA A 39 -16.45 -9.57 5.91
N GLU A 40 -17.06 -10.27 6.88
CA GLU A 40 -18.41 -9.98 7.38
C GLU A 40 -18.38 -9.21 8.72
N MET A 41 -17.20 -8.96 9.28
CA MET A 41 -17.01 -8.29 10.57
C MET A 41 -16.82 -6.78 10.43
N SER A 42 -17.11 -6.04 11.49
CA SER A 42 -16.66 -4.66 11.62
C SER A 42 -15.14 -4.60 11.84
N ASP A 43 -14.49 -3.47 11.55
CA ASP A 43 -13.05 -3.31 11.75
C ASP A 43 -12.62 -3.59 13.21
N ALA A 44 -13.45 -3.21 14.18
CA ALA A 44 -13.19 -3.45 15.59
C ALA A 44 -13.26 -4.94 15.93
N ASP A 45 -14.31 -5.63 15.49
CA ASP A 45 -14.49 -7.07 15.73
C ASP A 45 -13.41 -7.89 15.01
N ALA A 46 -13.06 -7.51 13.78
CA ALA A 46 -12.01 -8.14 13.01
C ALA A 46 -10.64 -8.03 13.72
N ALA A 47 -10.34 -6.87 14.30
CA ALA A 47 -9.11 -6.65 15.06
C ALA A 47 -9.05 -7.53 16.33
N GLU A 48 -10.15 -7.60 17.09
CA GLU A 48 -10.24 -8.49 18.26
C GLU A 48 -10.12 -9.97 17.88
N PHE A 49 -10.80 -10.38 16.81
CA PHE A 49 -10.74 -11.73 16.28
C PHE A 49 -9.31 -12.12 15.88
N LEU A 50 -8.63 -11.29 15.07
CA LEU A 50 -7.23 -11.50 14.70
C LEU A 50 -6.32 -11.61 15.92
N SER A 51 -6.47 -10.70 16.88
CA SER A 51 -5.71 -10.68 18.13
C SER A 51 -5.89 -11.96 18.95
N SER A 52 -7.11 -12.52 18.98
CA SER A 52 -7.39 -13.80 19.66
C SER A 52 -6.61 -15.00 19.08
N TYR A 53 -6.23 -14.92 17.79
CA TYR A 53 -5.36 -15.88 17.12
C TYR A 53 -3.86 -15.48 17.13
N GLY A 54 -3.51 -14.38 17.78
CA GLY A 54 -2.15 -13.83 17.79
C GLY A 54 -1.73 -13.21 16.45
N LEU A 55 -2.67 -12.86 15.59
CA LEU A 55 -2.44 -12.24 14.29
C LEU A 55 -2.56 -10.72 14.40
N GLN A 56 -1.70 -9.99 13.69
CA GLN A 56 -1.69 -8.52 13.65
C GLN A 56 -2.38 -7.96 12.39
N GLU A 57 -2.47 -8.76 11.33
CA GLU A 57 -3.09 -8.40 10.06
C GLU A 57 -3.73 -9.64 9.41
N SER A 58 -4.69 -9.42 8.51
CA SER A 58 -5.29 -10.49 7.72
C SER A 58 -4.30 -11.11 6.73
N GLY A 59 -4.51 -12.37 6.37
CA GLY A 59 -3.74 -13.04 5.33
C GLY A 59 -3.93 -12.39 3.97
N LEU A 60 -5.11 -11.84 3.68
CA LEU A 60 -5.38 -11.10 2.45
C LEU A 60 -4.53 -9.83 2.34
N THR A 61 -4.42 -9.04 3.41
CA THR A 61 -3.58 -7.83 3.42
C THR A 61 -2.12 -8.17 3.16
N ARG A 62 -1.61 -9.24 3.80
CA ARG A 62 -0.25 -9.73 3.57
C ARG A 62 -0.06 -10.22 2.13
N LEU A 63 -1.06 -10.89 1.54
CA LEU A 63 -1.03 -11.34 0.15
C LEU A 63 -0.98 -10.17 -0.83
N ILE A 64 -1.78 -9.13 -0.63
CA ILE A 64 -1.78 -7.93 -1.47
C ILE A 64 -0.39 -7.28 -1.42
N ARG A 65 0.15 -7.04 -0.23
CA ARG A 65 1.49 -6.44 -0.05
C ARG A 65 2.59 -7.26 -0.71
N THR A 66 2.56 -8.58 -0.53
CA THR A 66 3.55 -9.50 -1.15
C THR A 66 3.44 -9.47 -2.67
N THR A 67 2.22 -9.38 -3.21
CA THR A 67 1.99 -9.31 -4.66
C THR A 67 2.48 -7.99 -5.25
N TYR A 68 2.22 -6.85 -4.59
CA TYR A 68 2.77 -5.55 -5.00
C TYR A 68 4.30 -5.56 -5.04
N ALA A 69 4.93 -6.08 -3.98
CA ALA A 69 6.38 -6.21 -3.91
C ALA A 69 6.94 -7.12 -5.02
N LEU A 70 6.27 -8.26 -5.28
CA LEU A 70 6.67 -9.20 -6.33
C LEU A 70 6.56 -8.59 -7.73
N LEU A 71 5.53 -7.77 -7.97
CA LEU A 71 5.34 -7.05 -9.23
C LEU A 71 6.26 -5.82 -9.37
N GLY A 72 7.00 -5.46 -8.32
CA GLY A 72 7.83 -4.26 -8.30
C GLY A 72 6.98 -2.99 -8.40
N LEU A 73 5.84 -2.95 -7.71
CA LEU A 73 4.93 -1.82 -7.67
C LEU A 73 5.08 -1.03 -6.37
N ILE A 74 4.93 0.29 -6.48
CA ILE A 74 4.84 1.23 -5.37
C ILE A 74 3.58 2.08 -5.52
N SER A 75 3.19 2.75 -4.44
CA SER A 75 2.09 3.71 -4.45
C SER A 75 2.62 5.10 -4.14
N PHE A 76 2.14 6.12 -4.85
CA PHE A 76 2.27 7.51 -4.44
C PHE A 76 0.88 8.12 -4.29
N PHE A 77 0.78 9.27 -3.65
CA PHE A 77 -0.49 9.90 -3.32
C PHE A 77 -0.64 11.26 -3.97
N THR A 78 -1.88 11.61 -4.28
CA THR A 78 -2.31 12.97 -4.57
C THR A 78 -3.34 13.38 -3.53
N ILE A 79 -3.25 14.61 -3.03
CA ILE A 79 -4.19 15.18 -2.09
C ILE A 79 -4.78 16.44 -2.71
N GLY A 80 -6.11 16.46 -2.84
CA GLY A 80 -6.92 17.63 -3.11
C GLY A 80 -7.74 18.00 -1.89
N GLU A 81 -8.55 19.04 -2.00
CA GLU A 81 -9.43 19.51 -0.92
C GLU A 81 -10.44 18.43 -0.51
N ASP A 82 -11.00 17.71 -1.48
CA ASP A 82 -12.06 16.71 -1.27
C ASP A 82 -11.61 15.26 -1.55
N GLU A 83 -10.40 15.04 -2.06
CA GLU A 83 -9.95 13.72 -2.51
C GLU A 83 -8.51 13.43 -2.07
N CYS A 84 -8.29 12.26 -1.47
CA CYS A 84 -6.96 11.66 -1.33
C CYS A 84 -6.96 10.36 -2.12
N ARG A 85 -5.99 10.20 -3.02
CA ARG A 85 -5.92 9.05 -3.92
C ARG A 85 -4.52 8.46 -3.98
N ALA A 86 -4.46 7.13 -3.93
CA ALA A 86 -3.26 6.35 -4.21
C ALA A 86 -3.17 6.01 -5.71
N TRP A 87 -1.97 6.12 -6.25
CA TRP A 87 -1.64 5.80 -7.63
C TRP A 87 -0.53 4.75 -7.68
N THR A 88 -0.81 3.63 -8.32
CA THR A 88 0.13 2.51 -8.43
C THR A 88 1.03 2.68 -9.65
N ILE A 89 2.34 2.64 -9.45
CA ILE A 89 3.36 2.74 -10.51
C ILE A 89 4.48 1.71 -10.28
N PRO A 90 5.22 1.29 -11.33
CA PRO A 90 6.44 0.50 -11.15
C PRO A 90 7.49 1.25 -10.33
N VAL A 91 8.31 0.52 -9.57
CA VAL A 91 9.55 1.04 -8.99
C VAL A 91 10.42 1.69 -10.06
N ASN A 92 11.17 2.73 -9.69
CA ASN A 92 12.01 3.53 -10.59
C ASN A 92 11.25 4.38 -11.64
N THR A 93 9.94 4.55 -11.48
CA THR A 93 9.16 5.45 -12.34
C THR A 93 9.53 6.91 -12.08
N ARG A 94 9.77 7.68 -13.16
CA ARG A 94 10.11 9.10 -13.08
C ARG A 94 8.88 9.96 -12.78
N ALA A 95 9.07 11.13 -12.15
CA ALA A 95 7.99 12.05 -11.78
C ALA A 95 7.07 12.43 -12.96
N VAL A 96 7.64 12.64 -14.14
CA VAL A 96 6.87 12.96 -15.36
C VAL A 96 5.96 11.80 -15.81
N GLN A 97 6.42 10.56 -15.66
CA GLN A 97 5.64 9.36 -15.99
C GLN A 97 4.59 9.05 -14.90
N ALA A 98 4.92 9.29 -13.63
CA ALA A 98 3.97 9.20 -12.53
C ALA A 98 2.82 10.20 -12.69
N ALA A 99 3.09 11.41 -13.20
CA ALA A 99 2.05 12.35 -13.58
C ALA A 99 1.11 11.80 -14.67
N GLY A 100 1.65 11.01 -15.61
CA GLY A 100 0.86 10.32 -16.64
C GLY A 100 -0.10 9.27 -16.08
N ALA A 101 0.27 8.61 -14.97
CA ALA A 101 -0.62 7.69 -14.26
C ALA A 101 -1.86 8.42 -13.70
N ILE A 102 -1.73 9.69 -13.34
CA ILE A 102 -2.84 10.56 -12.92
C ILE A 102 -3.70 10.94 -14.13
N HIS A 103 -3.06 11.54 -15.14
CA HIS A 103 -3.70 11.92 -16.40
C HIS A 103 -2.65 12.19 -17.49
N SER A 104 -2.93 11.80 -18.74
CA SER A 104 -1.96 11.93 -19.84
C SER A 104 -1.53 13.38 -20.13
N ASP A 105 -2.38 14.37 -19.88
CA ASP A 105 -2.01 15.78 -20.08
C ASP A 105 -1.04 16.30 -19.03
N LEU A 106 -1.06 15.76 -17.81
CA LEU A 106 -0.09 16.13 -16.76
C LEU A 106 1.32 15.67 -17.13
N GLU A 107 1.46 14.52 -17.79
CA GLU A 107 2.73 14.05 -18.32
C GLU A 107 3.25 14.95 -19.45
N LYS A 108 2.39 15.26 -20.43
CA LYS A 108 2.76 16.10 -21.59
C LYS A 108 3.22 17.50 -21.17
N HIS A 109 2.50 18.09 -20.21
CA HIS A 109 2.68 19.47 -19.78
C HIS A 109 3.47 19.59 -18.47
N PHE A 110 4.12 18.52 -18.02
CA PHE A 110 4.87 18.48 -16.76
C PHE A 110 5.96 19.56 -16.70
N ILE A 111 5.94 20.35 -15.62
CA ILE A 111 6.98 21.31 -15.27
C ILE A 111 7.85 20.75 -14.14
N ARG A 112 7.22 20.43 -13.01
CA ARG A 112 7.85 19.92 -11.78
C ARG A 112 6.79 19.30 -10.85
N ALA A 113 7.20 18.58 -9.82
CA ALA A 113 6.32 18.08 -8.77
C ALA A 113 6.70 18.70 -7.41
N GLU A 114 5.73 19.22 -6.66
CA GLU A 114 5.93 19.44 -5.22
C GLU A 114 5.82 18.07 -4.53
N THR A 115 6.84 17.69 -3.77
CA THR A 115 7.00 16.32 -3.25
C THR A 115 7.28 16.34 -1.76
N ILE A 116 6.57 15.50 -1.02
CA ILE A 116 6.79 15.26 0.42
C ILE A 116 6.51 13.80 0.76
N ARG A 117 7.22 13.23 1.73
CA ARG A 117 6.91 11.88 2.25
C ARG A 117 5.65 11.95 3.10
N TRP A 118 4.71 11.01 2.95
CA TRP A 118 3.43 11.05 3.68
C TRP A 118 3.61 11.17 5.20
N GLU A 119 4.63 10.52 5.78
CA GLU A 119 4.92 10.61 7.22
C GLU A 119 5.25 12.05 7.64
N GLN A 120 6.06 12.73 6.83
CA GLN A 120 6.46 14.12 7.08
C GLN A 120 5.29 15.09 6.89
N LEU A 121 4.37 14.78 5.97
CA LEU A 121 3.15 15.56 5.82
C LEU A 121 2.24 15.43 7.04
N LEU A 122 2.07 14.21 7.57
CA LEU A 122 1.31 13.99 8.81
C LEU A 122 1.95 14.71 10.00
N GLU A 123 3.27 14.66 10.14
CA GLU A 123 4.00 15.37 11.19
C GLU A 123 3.92 16.91 11.04
N ALA A 124 3.84 17.41 9.80
CA ALA A 124 3.60 18.82 9.54
C ALA A 124 2.15 19.25 9.81
N GLY A 125 1.19 18.32 9.73
CA GLY A 125 -0.24 18.54 9.90
C GLY A 125 -0.93 19.23 8.73
N SER A 126 -0.18 19.84 7.80
CA SER A 126 -0.70 20.41 6.55
C SER A 126 0.42 20.68 5.54
N GLU A 127 0.08 20.77 4.25
CA GLU A 127 1.03 21.21 3.21
C GLU A 127 1.53 22.64 3.44
N ALA A 128 0.68 23.52 3.99
CA ALA A 128 1.06 24.89 4.32
C ALA A 128 2.18 24.90 5.38
N ASN A 129 2.02 24.11 6.45
CA ASN A 129 3.05 23.97 7.48
C ASN A 129 4.32 23.31 6.93
N ALA A 130 4.18 22.30 6.08
CA ALA A 130 5.32 21.64 5.44
C ALA A 130 6.15 22.62 4.57
N ARG A 131 5.47 23.52 3.86
CA ARG A 131 6.11 24.58 3.08
C ARG A 131 6.87 25.58 3.97
N VAL A 132 6.28 26.00 5.10
CA VAL A 132 6.94 26.87 6.08
C VAL A 132 8.17 26.19 6.71
N LYS A 133 8.07 24.88 6.99
CA LYS A 133 9.19 24.06 7.51
C LYS A 133 10.27 23.75 6.48
N GLY A 134 10.06 24.07 5.20
CA GLY A 134 11.03 23.83 4.12
C GLY A 134 11.22 22.36 3.75
N ILE A 135 10.28 21.48 4.10
CA ILE A 135 10.35 20.03 3.85
C ILE A 135 9.61 19.59 2.57
N LEU A 136 8.83 20.51 1.97
CA LEU A 136 8.22 20.32 0.66
C LEU A 136 9.26 20.56 -0.44
N ARG A 137 9.65 19.51 -1.16
CA ARG A 137 10.69 19.58 -2.19
C ARG A 137 10.09 19.90 -3.56
N LEU A 138 10.90 20.50 -4.43
CA LEU A 138 10.55 20.74 -5.82
C LEU A 138 11.39 19.82 -6.71
N GLU A 139 10.74 18.80 -7.25
CA GLU A 139 11.39 17.73 -7.99
C GLU A 139 11.18 17.89 -9.50
N GLY A 140 12.24 17.65 -10.28
CA GLY A 140 12.23 17.76 -11.73
C GLY A 140 11.76 16.47 -12.43
N LYS A 141 11.81 16.47 -13.77
CA LYS A 141 11.41 15.33 -14.61
C LYS A 141 12.17 14.03 -14.32
N ASP A 142 13.41 14.15 -13.86
CA ASP A 142 14.30 13.01 -13.58
C ASP A 142 14.14 12.41 -12.18
N TYR A 143 13.36 13.05 -11.30
CA TYR A 143 13.14 12.52 -9.97
C TYR A 143 12.47 11.14 -10.03
N ILE A 144 13.03 10.19 -9.28
CA ILE A 144 12.49 8.85 -9.14
C ILE A 144 11.50 8.86 -7.98
N VAL A 145 10.22 8.64 -8.28
CA VAL A 145 9.17 8.62 -7.27
C VAL A 145 9.41 7.49 -6.29
N GLN A 146 9.27 7.79 -5.00
CA GLN A 146 9.46 6.85 -3.92
C GLN A 146 8.10 6.40 -3.36
N ASP A 147 8.03 5.17 -2.85
CA ASP A 147 6.80 4.63 -2.25
C ASP A 147 6.33 5.49 -1.08
N GLY A 148 5.09 5.96 -1.13
CA GLY A 148 4.51 6.87 -0.15
C GLY A 148 4.82 8.36 -0.36
N ASP A 149 5.42 8.75 -1.48
CA ASP A 149 5.48 10.17 -1.84
C ASP A 149 4.07 10.73 -2.03
N VAL A 150 3.84 11.95 -1.53
CA VAL A 150 2.70 12.79 -1.87
C VAL A 150 3.18 13.79 -2.91
N LEU A 151 2.53 13.78 -4.08
CA LEU A 151 2.90 14.61 -5.23
C LEU A 151 1.79 15.60 -5.59
N HIS A 152 2.18 16.86 -5.75
CA HIS A 152 1.37 17.87 -6.43
C HIS A 152 2.04 18.24 -7.76
N ILE A 153 1.42 17.87 -8.88
CA ILE A 153 2.01 18.09 -10.21
C ILE A 153 1.77 19.52 -10.67
N ARG A 154 2.85 20.24 -11.00
CA ARG A 154 2.80 21.54 -11.65
C ARG A 154 2.93 21.32 -13.16
N HIS A 155 1.94 21.74 -13.93
CA HIS A 155 1.95 21.65 -15.39
C HIS A 155 1.72 23.02 -16.05
N SER A 156 2.13 23.16 -17.31
CA SER A 156 1.73 24.32 -18.12
C SER A 156 0.24 24.16 -18.43
N GLY A 157 -0.61 25.02 -17.87
CA GLY A 157 -2.02 25.09 -18.22
C GLY A 157 -2.24 25.51 -19.66
#